data_AF-A0A1V5Z3J7-F1
#
_entry.id   AF-A0A1V5Z3J7-F1
#
_cell.length_a   1.000
_cell.length_b   1.000
_cell.length_c   1.000
_cell.angle_alpha   90.00
_cell.angle_beta   90.00
_cell.angle_gamma   90.00
#
_symmetry.space_group_name_H-M   'P 1'
#
loop_
_entity.id
_entity.type
_entity.pdbx_description
1 polymer ?
#
loop_
_entity_poly.entity_id
_entity_poly.type
_entity_poly.pdbx_seq_one_letter_code
_entity_poly.pdbx_strand_id
1 'polypeptide(L)' 'MIIFFDVLLADLESLSFYGGIHSLHCGYYRTPAKRFPFSVYYEIRAEVVLVIAVLDMRRNPAWSYARLEDRPLDD' A
#
# COMPACT_ATOMS: atom_id res chain seq x y z
N MET A 1 13.95 -12.61 16.21
CA MET A 1 12.62 -12.07 15.91
C MET A 1 12.79 -10.92 14.92
N ILE A 2 12.96 -11.24 13.62
CA ILE A 2 13.28 -10.27 12.54
C ILE A 2 12.22 -10.36 11.40
N ILE A 3 11.32 -11.33 11.47
CA ILE A 3 10.50 -11.82 10.35
C ILE A 3 9.48 -10.79 9.82
N PHE A 4 9.06 -9.81 10.62
CA PHE A 4 8.02 -8.85 10.21
C PHE A 4 8.54 -7.84 9.17
N PHE A 5 9.62 -7.12 9.51
CA PHE A 5 10.14 -6.05 8.66
C PHE A 5 10.76 -6.61 7.38
N ASP A 6 11.47 -7.73 7.45
CA ASP A 6 12.09 -8.34 6.27
C ASP A 6 11.05 -8.74 5.22
N VAL A 7 9.91 -9.29 5.66
CA VAL A 7 8.82 -9.67 4.74
C VAL A 7 8.13 -8.45 4.17
N LEU A 8 7.87 -7.43 4.99
CA LEU A 8 7.24 -6.21 4.51
C LEU A 8 8.15 -5.48 3.52
N LEU A 9 9.45 -5.41 3.80
CA LEU A 9 10.44 -4.80 2.93
C LEU A 9 10.53 -5.54 1.59
N ALA A 10 10.55 -6.88 1.60
CA ALA A 10 10.53 -7.68 0.38
C ALA A 10 9.25 -7.45 -0.45
N ASP A 11 8.09 -7.27 0.20
CA ASP A 11 6.86 -6.92 -0.50
C ASP A 11 6.93 -5.50 -1.11
N LEU A 12 7.54 -4.53 -0.40
CA LEU A 12 7.78 -3.18 -0.94
C LEU A 12 8.78 -3.17 -2.09
N GLU A 13 9.87 -3.93 -2.01
CA GLU A 13 10.83 -4.07 -3.10
C GLU A 13 10.18 -4.68 -4.34
N SER A 14 9.28 -5.64 -4.17
CA SER A 14 8.55 -6.26 -5.28
C SER A 14 7.64 -5.26 -6.04
N LEU A 15 7.20 -4.17 -5.39
CA LEU A 15 6.43 -3.13 -6.06
C LEU A 15 7.23 -2.41 -7.15
N SER A 16 8.56 -2.38 -7.08
CA SER A 16 9.39 -1.82 -8.15
C SER A 16 9.25 -2.59 -9.47
N PHE A 17 8.91 -3.89 -9.40
CA PHE A 17 8.71 -4.75 -10.56
C PHE A 17 7.23 -4.94 -10.93
N TYR A 18 6.34 -4.99 -9.94
CA TYR A 18 4.91 -5.28 -10.11
C TYR A 18 4.01 -4.07 -9.89
N GLY A 19 4.56 -2.86 -9.84
CA GLY A 19 3.77 -1.63 -9.74
C GLY A 19 2.77 -1.53 -10.89
N GLY A 20 1.50 -1.26 -10.57
CA GLY A 20 0.49 -0.87 -11.55
C GLY A 20 -0.41 -1.99 -12.06
N ILE A 21 -0.09 -3.24 -11.76
CA ILE A 21 -0.95 -4.40 -12.10
C ILE A 21 -2.04 -4.68 -11.04
N HIS A 22 -2.00 -3.96 -9.92
CA HIS A 22 -2.86 -4.18 -8.78
C HIS A 22 -4.19 -3.42 -8.93
N SER A 23 -5.23 -3.80 -8.18
CA SER A 23 -6.53 -3.13 -8.27
C SER A 23 -6.50 -1.75 -7.62
N LEU A 24 -7.17 -0.79 -8.24
CA LEU A 24 -7.37 0.55 -7.68
C LEU A 24 -8.43 0.53 -6.58
N HIS A 25 -8.17 1.28 -5.53
CA HIS A 25 -9.02 1.40 -4.36
C HIS A 25 -8.87 2.80 -3.74
N CYS A 26 -9.97 3.56 -3.67
CA CYS A 26 -9.95 4.95 -3.20
C CYS A 26 -8.90 5.82 -3.93
N GLY A 27 -8.70 5.61 -5.24
CA GLY A 27 -7.73 6.35 -6.04
C GLY A 27 -6.30 5.79 -6.01
N TYR A 28 -5.99 4.80 -5.17
CA TYR A 28 -4.66 4.22 -5.03
C TYR A 28 -4.60 2.76 -5.45
N TYR A 29 -3.49 2.31 -6.03
CA TYR A 29 -3.23 0.90 -6.22
C TYR A 29 -3.08 0.21 -4.87
N ARG A 30 -3.70 -0.95 -4.70
CA ARG A 30 -3.68 -1.70 -3.45
C ARG A 30 -3.13 -3.10 -3.64
N THR A 31 -2.13 -3.46 -2.83
CA THR A 31 -1.62 -4.83 -2.75
C THR A 31 -1.62 -5.35 -1.30
N PRO A 32 -2.16 -6.55 -1.02
CA PRO A 32 -2.05 -7.15 0.30
C PRO A 32 -0.63 -7.68 0.54
N ALA A 33 -0.10 -7.47 1.74
CA ALA A 33 1.17 -8.07 2.16
C ALA A 33 1.04 -9.60 2.26
N LYS A 34 2.11 -10.34 1.95
CA LYS A 34 2.04 -11.80 1.78
C LYS A 34 1.82 -12.59 3.06
N ARG A 35 2.28 -12.11 4.22
CA ARG A 35 2.21 -12.86 5.49
C ARG A 35 1.42 -12.17 6.59
N PHE A 36 1.22 -10.87 6.50
CA PHE A 36 0.56 -10.10 7.55
C PHE A 36 -0.69 -9.43 6.97
N PRO A 37 -1.71 -9.19 7.80
CA PRO A 37 -2.95 -8.57 7.36
C PRO A 37 -2.73 -7.06 7.18
N PHE A 38 -1.76 -6.65 6.37
CA PHE A 38 -1.53 -5.28 5.95
C PHE A 38 -1.79 -5.16 4.46
N SER A 39 -2.24 -3.99 4.03
CA SER A 39 -2.29 -3.61 2.61
C SER A 39 -1.40 -2.40 2.38
N VAL A 40 -0.61 -2.47 1.33
CA VAL A 40 0.16 -1.34 0.82
C VAL A 40 -0.68 -0.62 -0.23
N TYR A 41 -0.86 0.68 -0.01
CA TYR A 41 -1.49 1.61 -0.93
C TYR A 41 -0.40 2.45 -1.57
N TYR A 42 -0.40 2.53 -2.89
CA TYR A 42 0.60 3.26 -3.65
C TYR A 42 -0.01 3.89 -4.90
N GLU A 43 0.72 4.81 -5.49
CA GLU A 43 0.42 5.35 -6.82
C GLU A 43 1.67 5.29 -7.69
N ILE A 44 1.47 5.47 -8.99
CA ILE A 44 2.57 5.55 -9.95
C ILE A 44 2.60 6.97 -10.48
N ARG A 45 3.70 7.68 -10.21
CA ARG A 45 3.97 9.00 -10.79
C ARG A 45 5.17 8.87 -11.72
N ALA A 46 4.95 9.14 -13.01
CA ALA A 46 5.92 8.88 -14.07
C ALA A 46 6.41 7.41 -14.03
N GLU A 47 7.63 7.17 -13.53
CA GLU A 47 8.24 5.83 -13.44
C GLU A 47 8.54 5.43 -11.99
N VAL A 48 7.97 6.13 -11.00
CA VAL A 48 8.21 5.88 -9.58
C VAL A 48 6.95 5.35 -8.92
N VAL A 49 7.10 4.23 -8.21
CA VAL A 49 6.06 3.70 -7.32
C VAL A 49 6.16 4.42 -5.97
N LEU A 50 5.19 5.30 -5.70
CA LEU A 50 5.13 6.06 -4.46
C LEU A 50 4.22 5.34 -3.46
N VAL A 51 4.82 4.83 -2.39
CA VAL A 51 4.06 4.20 -1.30
C VAL A 51 3.36 5.30 -0.48
N ILE A 52 2.03 5.27 -0.50
CA ILE A 52 1.17 6.23 0.18
C ILE A 52 0.96 5.79 1.63
N ALA A 53 0.58 4.53 1.85
CA ALA A 53 0.31 4.03 3.19
C ALA A 53 0.47 2.51 3.29
N VAL A 54 0.82 2.01 4.47
CA VAL A 54 0.75 0.60 4.84
C VAL A 54 -0.25 0.48 5.98
N LEU A 55 -1.43 -0.10 5.71
CA LEU A 55 -2.56 -0.10 6.64
C LEU A 55 -2.91 -1.53 7.09
N ASP A 56 -3.18 -1.70 8.39
CA ASP A 56 -3.64 -2.96 8.98
C ASP A 56 -5.09 -3.25 8.57
N MET A 57 -5.30 -4.32 7.83
CA MET A 57 -6.60 -4.80 7.35
C MET A 57 -7.50 -5.37 8.46
N ARG A 58 -6.97 -5.62 9.66
CA ARG A 58 -7.79 -6.04 10.81
C ARG A 58 -8.56 -4.89 11.43
N ARG A 59 -8.20 -3.64 11.09
CA ARG A 59 -8.94 -2.45 11.52
C ARG A 59 -10.19 -2.28 10.68
N ASN A 60 -11.16 -1.55 11.23
CA ASN A 60 -12.37 -1.19 10.51
C ASN A 60 -12.00 -0.50 9.18
N PRO A 61 -12.48 -0.99 8.02
CA PRO A 61 -12.14 -0.43 6.72
C PRO A 61 -12.53 1.04 6.58
N ALA A 62 -13.59 1.50 7.25
CA ALA A 62 -13.99 2.90 7.24
C ALA A 62 -12.89 3.84 7.79
N TRP A 63 -12.11 3.39 8.78
CA TRP A 63 -10.97 4.16 9.29
C TRP A 63 -9.85 4.25 8.25
N SER A 64 -9.60 3.15 7.54
CA SER A 64 -8.60 3.10 6.46
C SER A 64 -8.97 4.02 5.30
N TYR A 65 -10.25 4.09 4.92
CA TYR A 65 -10.73 5.01 3.89
C TYR A 65 -10.64 6.47 4.32
N ALA A 66 -11.10 6.81 5.52
CA ALA A 66 -10.96 8.16 6.04
C ALA A 66 -9.48 8.61 6.04
N ARG A 67 -8.55 7.71 6.38
CA ARG A 67 -7.10 8.01 6.36
C ARG A 67 -6.54 8.25 4.95
N LEU A 68 -7.12 7.61 3.94
CA LEU A 68 -6.73 7.76 2.53
C LEU A 68 -7.39 9.00 1.90
N GLU A 69 -8.64 9.31 2.27
CA GLU A 69 -9.42 10.46 1.79
C GLU A 69 -8.99 11.79 2.42
N ASP A 70 -8.58 11.79 3.70
CA ASP A 70 -8.08 12.97 4.41
C ASP A 70 -6.67 13.39 3.92
N ARG A 71 -6.04 12.57 3.06
CA ARG A 71 -4.78 12.95 2.45
C ARG A 71 -5.08 13.84 1.25
N PRO A 72 -4.57 15.09 1.19
CA PRO A 72 -4.65 15.87 -0.03
C PRO A 72 -3.97 15.06 -1.13
N LEU A 73 -4.74 14.75 -2.18
CA LEU A 73 -4.20 14.33 -3.46
C LEU A 73 -3.45 15.56 -3.99
N ASP A 74 -2.18 15.71 -3.59
CA ASP A 74 -1.31 16.73 -4.16
C ASP A 74 -1.21 16.47 -5.67
N ASP A 75 -1.57 17.51 -6.44
CA ASP A 75 -1.51 17.70 -7.90
C ASP A 75 -0.31 17.01 -8.58
#